data_AF-E5FI96-F1
#
_entry.id   AF-E5FI96-F1
#
_cell.length_a   1.000
_cell.length_b   1.000
_cell.length_c   1.000
_cell.angle_alpha   90.00
_cell.angle_beta   90.00
_cell.angle_gamma   90.00
#
_symmetry.space_group_name_H-M   'P 1'
#
loop_
_entity.id
_entity.type
_entity.pdbx_description
1 polymer ?
#
loop_
_entity_poly.entity_id
_entity_poly.type
_entity_poly.pdbx_seq_one_letter_code
_entity_poly.pdbx_strand_id
1 'polypeptide(L)'
;MELNNNKTAPIVQEMDKNQLSLDLMHRMRLTGMATAFEESLTTTIADTMTPDAFLSWLLSREWDYRSAAAIERLIKSAGFRYKTYPEQIDYNINRNLSQNKMERILSLDFIKQGRNIFITGSSGTGKSFIATAIGYHACKNGIRTMYANMSKLLGTLKVAKNKGTLETELKKIERCRLLILDDAFLVPVDAKAVISSSLWHKVR
;
A
#
# COMPACT_ATOMS: atom_id res chain seq x y z
N MET A 1 -41.58 54.05 -36.96
CA MET A 1 -40.33 54.70 -36.53
C MET A 1 -40.02 54.14 -35.15
N GLU A 2 -39.23 53.07 -35.06
CA GLU A 2 -37.76 53.15 -34.88
C GLU A 2 -37.40 53.86 -33.55
N LEU A 3 -36.66 53.31 -32.59
CA LEU A 3 -35.66 52.25 -32.61
C LEU A 3 -35.55 51.54 -31.24
N ASN A 4 -35.15 50.28 -31.33
CA ASN A 4 -34.59 49.42 -30.29
C ASN A 4 -33.57 50.15 -29.38
N ASN A 5 -33.67 49.94 -28.08
CA ASN A 5 -32.50 49.94 -27.19
C ASN A 5 -32.45 48.61 -26.46
N ASN A 6 -31.78 47.64 -27.09
CA ASN A 6 -31.54 46.31 -26.57
C ASN A 6 -30.02 46.16 -26.38
N LYS A 7 -29.59 45.84 -25.15
CA LYS A 7 -28.36 45.12 -24.78
C LYS A 7 -27.04 45.89 -25.03
N THR A 8 -26.05 45.89 -24.15
CA THR A 8 -25.53 44.75 -23.39
C THR A 8 -24.71 45.32 -22.22
N ALA A 9 -25.15 45.11 -20.98
CA ALA A 9 -24.19 45.06 -19.88
C ALA A 9 -23.30 43.83 -20.13
N PRO A 10 -21.98 43.88 -19.88
CA PRO A 10 -21.12 42.75 -20.16
C PRO A 10 -21.67 41.54 -19.41
N ILE A 11 -21.97 40.48 -20.16
CA ILE A 11 -22.22 39.16 -19.61
C ILE A 11 -20.88 38.74 -19.00
N VAL A 12 -20.68 39.09 -17.74
CA VAL A 12 -19.71 38.40 -16.90
C VAL A 12 -20.28 37.01 -16.81
N GLN A 13 -19.75 36.12 -17.63
CA GLN A 13 -20.02 34.69 -17.60
C GLN A 13 -19.78 34.26 -16.15
N GLU A 14 -20.86 34.07 -15.40
CA GLU A 14 -20.82 33.43 -14.08
C GLU A 14 -19.96 32.20 -14.29
N MET A 15 -18.80 32.11 -13.63
CA MET A 15 -18.02 30.87 -13.68
C MET A 15 -18.99 29.77 -13.29
N ASP A 16 -19.20 28.80 -14.18
CA ASP A 16 -20.08 27.68 -13.93
C ASP A 16 -19.73 27.13 -12.54
N LYS A 17 -20.71 27.15 -11.62
CA LYS A 17 -20.47 26.78 -10.21
C LYS A 17 -19.90 25.37 -10.11
N ASN A 18 -20.18 24.52 -11.10
CA ASN A 18 -19.60 23.19 -11.23
C ASN A 18 -18.11 23.26 -11.58
N GLN A 19 -17.71 24.10 -12.54
CA GLN A 19 -16.31 24.32 -12.89
C GLN A 19 -15.51 24.91 -11.72
N LEU A 20 -16.07 25.87 -11.00
CA LEU A 20 -15.43 26.42 -9.79
C LEU A 20 -15.22 25.32 -8.74
N SER A 21 -16.20 24.45 -8.55
CA SER A 21 -16.12 23.34 -7.59
C SER A 21 -15.03 22.34 -7.98
N LEU A 22 -14.95 21.95 -9.26
CA LEU A 22 -13.90 21.06 -9.77
C LEU A 22 -12.50 21.67 -9.63
N ASP A 23 -12.34 22.94 -10.01
CA ASP A 23 -11.06 23.65 -9.87
C ASP A 23 -10.57 23.66 -8.42
N LEU A 24 -11.48 23.92 -7.47
CA LEU A 24 -11.16 23.88 -6.03
C LEU A 24 -10.78 22.47 -5.58
N MET A 25 -11.53 21.44 -5.97
CA MET A 25 -11.20 20.05 -5.64
C MET A 25 -9.81 19.65 -6.15
N HIS A 26 -9.46 19.99 -7.39
CA HIS A 26 -8.14 19.72 -7.93
C HIS A 26 -7.03 20.46 -7.19
N ARG A 27 -7.22 21.75 -6.87
CA ARG A 27 -6.25 22.54 -6.07
C ARG A 27 -6.05 21.97 -4.67
N MET A 28 -7.11 21.44 -4.06
CA MET A 28 -7.08 20.79 -2.75
C MET A 28 -6.60 19.34 -2.80
N ARG A 29 -6.32 18.78 -4.00
CA ARG A 29 -5.96 17.37 -4.21
C ARG A 29 -7.04 16.41 -3.70
N LEU A 30 -8.30 16.74 -3.96
CA LEU A 30 -9.47 15.90 -3.72
C LEU A 30 -9.84 15.16 -5.00
N THR A 31 -8.91 14.36 -5.52
CA THR A 31 -9.03 13.73 -6.84
C THR A 31 -10.21 12.75 -6.92
N GLY A 32 -10.41 11.92 -5.89
CA GLY A 32 -11.52 10.97 -5.86
C GLY A 32 -12.87 11.69 -5.76
N MET A 33 -12.90 12.80 -5.02
CA MET A 33 -14.08 13.68 -4.96
C MET A 33 -14.38 14.32 -6.32
N ALA A 34 -13.35 14.84 -7.00
CA ALA A 34 -13.50 15.48 -8.31
C ALA A 34 -14.07 14.49 -9.34
N THR A 35 -13.50 13.28 -9.42
CA THR A 35 -14.01 12.23 -10.32
C THR A 35 -15.46 11.87 -10.02
N ALA A 36 -15.83 11.71 -8.76
CA ALA A 36 -17.21 11.44 -8.38
C ALA A 36 -18.15 12.62 -8.70
N PHE A 37 -17.70 13.85 -8.51
CA PHE A 37 -18.47 15.03 -8.88
C PHE A 37 -18.70 15.09 -10.40
N GLU A 38 -17.69 14.83 -11.23
CA GLU A 38 -17.84 14.71 -12.69
C GLU A 38 -18.81 13.58 -13.09
N GLU A 39 -18.72 12.41 -12.46
CA GLU A 39 -19.67 11.31 -12.64
C GLU A 39 -21.11 11.75 -12.34
N SER A 40 -21.31 12.58 -11.33
CA SER A 40 -22.64 13.09 -10.96
C SER A 40 -23.22 14.10 -11.95
N LEU A 41 -22.39 14.83 -12.69
CA LEU A 41 -22.84 15.77 -13.72
C LEU A 41 -23.33 15.06 -14.98
N THR A 42 -22.88 13.82 -15.20
CA THR A 42 -23.19 13.03 -16.40
C THR A 42 -24.27 11.96 -16.15
N THR A 43 -24.68 11.77 -14.90
CA THR A 43 -25.61 10.72 -14.48
C THR A 43 -26.74 11.28 -13.61
N THR A 44 -27.86 10.57 -13.50
CA THR A 44 -29.00 10.93 -12.63
C THR A 44 -28.72 10.63 -11.13
N ILE A 45 -27.47 10.32 -10.77
CA ILE A 45 -27.09 9.96 -9.39
C ILE A 45 -27.34 11.16 -8.46
N ALA A 46 -27.00 12.37 -8.89
CA ALA A 46 -27.22 13.59 -8.10
C ALA A 46 -28.71 13.88 -7.88
N ASP A 47 -29.57 13.62 -8.88
CA ASP A 47 -31.00 13.96 -8.85
C ASP A 47 -31.80 13.12 -7.85
N THR A 48 -31.24 12.00 -7.42
CA THR A 48 -31.90 11.04 -6.50
C THR A 48 -31.37 11.12 -5.07
N MET A 49 -30.29 11.86 -4.83
CA MET A 49 -29.65 11.97 -3.52
C MET A 49 -30.04 13.25 -2.79
N THR A 50 -30.25 13.14 -1.47
CA THR A 50 -30.30 14.31 -0.61
C THR A 50 -28.90 14.96 -0.51
N PRO A 51 -28.79 16.25 -0.19
CA PRO A 51 -27.49 16.94 -0.12
C PRO A 51 -26.47 16.29 0.81
N ASP A 52 -26.92 15.75 1.95
CA ASP A 52 -26.11 15.03 2.92
C ASP A 52 -25.62 13.67 2.38
N ALA A 53 -26.48 12.94 1.65
CA ALA A 53 -26.11 11.69 1.00
C ALA A 53 -25.08 11.93 -0.12
N PHE A 54 -25.28 12.99 -0.91
CA PHE A 54 -24.37 13.39 -1.97
C PHE A 54 -22.98 13.76 -1.42
N LEU A 55 -22.93 14.60 -0.38
CA LEU A 55 -21.67 14.96 0.27
C LEU A 55 -20.96 13.73 0.86
N SER A 56 -21.71 12.84 1.51
CA SER A 56 -21.16 11.60 2.09
C SER A 56 -20.56 10.70 1.01
N TRP A 57 -21.23 10.58 -0.14
CA TRP A 57 -20.73 9.82 -1.28
C TRP A 57 -19.43 10.43 -1.85
N LEU A 58 -19.40 11.74 -2.07
CA LEU A 58 -18.22 12.47 -2.53
C LEU A 58 -17.00 12.28 -1.61
N LEU A 59 -17.21 12.40 -0.29
CA LEU A 59 -16.16 12.20 0.71
C LEU A 59 -15.70 10.73 0.77
N SER A 60 -16.61 9.76 0.65
CA SER A 60 -16.25 8.35 0.58
C SER A 60 -15.35 8.05 -0.62
N ARG A 61 -15.66 8.64 -1.78
CA ARG A 61 -14.86 8.43 -3.00
C ARG A 61 -13.45 8.99 -2.87
N GLU A 62 -13.30 10.14 -2.20
CA GLU A 62 -11.98 10.67 -1.87
C GLU A 62 -11.21 9.77 -0.88
N TRP A 63 -11.90 9.29 0.15
CA TRP A 63 -11.30 8.38 1.14
C TRP A 63 -10.79 7.09 0.49
N ASP A 64 -11.60 6.48 -0.38
CA ASP A 64 -11.25 5.26 -1.09
C ASP A 64 -10.05 5.49 -2.02
N TYR A 65 -10.06 6.61 -2.76
CA TYR A 65 -8.95 7.01 -3.63
C TYR A 65 -7.64 7.13 -2.84
N ARG A 66 -7.65 7.85 -1.70
CA ARG A 66 -6.47 8.02 -0.85
C ARG A 66 -6.01 6.70 -0.23
N SER A 67 -6.95 5.87 0.21
CA SER A 67 -6.65 4.57 0.80
C SER A 67 -5.99 3.64 -0.21
N ALA A 68 -6.52 3.58 -1.45
CA ALA A 68 -5.94 2.80 -2.53
C ALA A 68 -4.52 3.29 -2.90
N ALA A 69 -4.34 4.60 -3.04
CA ALA A 69 -3.03 5.19 -3.33
C ALA A 69 -2.00 4.93 -2.21
N ALA A 70 -2.43 4.97 -0.95
CA ALA A 70 -1.58 4.64 0.20
C ALA A 70 -1.13 3.18 0.17
N ILE A 71 -2.05 2.24 -0.10
CA ILE A 71 -1.75 0.81 -0.24
C ILE A 71 -0.80 0.58 -1.41
N GLU A 72 -1.03 1.20 -2.57
CA GLU A 72 -0.17 1.05 -3.74
C GLU A 72 1.25 1.55 -3.45
N ARG A 73 1.39 2.67 -2.74
CA ARG A 73 2.68 3.18 -2.30
C ARG A 73 3.40 2.18 -1.38
N LEU A 74 2.70 1.57 -0.44
CA LEU A 74 3.28 0.54 0.44
C LEU A 74 3.77 -0.66 -0.37
N ILE A 75 2.95 -1.18 -1.28
CA ILE A 75 3.30 -2.30 -2.17
C ILE A 75 4.53 -1.97 -3.02
N LYS A 76 4.56 -0.80 -3.67
CA LYS A 76 5.70 -0.34 -4.48
C LYS A 76 6.97 -0.23 -3.63
N SER A 77 6.86 0.35 -2.44
CA SER A 77 8.00 0.53 -1.53
C SER A 77 8.54 -0.78 -0.95
N ALA A 78 7.71 -1.83 -0.89
CA ALA A 78 8.09 -3.11 -0.31
C ALA A 78 9.08 -3.91 -1.16
N GLY A 79 9.16 -3.65 -2.48
CA GLY A 79 10.16 -4.28 -3.35
C GLY A 79 9.90 -5.76 -3.67
N PHE A 80 8.63 -6.20 -3.69
CA PHE A 80 8.25 -7.56 -4.08
C PHE A 80 8.70 -7.89 -5.51
N ARG A 81 9.10 -9.15 -5.76
CA ARG A 81 9.51 -9.60 -7.12
C ARG A 81 8.34 -9.63 -8.11
N TYR A 82 7.14 -9.93 -7.64
CA TYR A 82 5.92 -10.03 -8.44
C TYR A 82 4.70 -9.76 -7.57
N LYS A 83 3.55 -9.50 -8.20
CA LYS A 83 2.27 -9.34 -7.48
C LYS A 83 1.75 -10.71 -7.07
N THR A 84 1.31 -10.84 -5.82
CA THR A 84 0.74 -12.09 -5.32
C THR A 84 -0.38 -11.80 -4.36
N TYR A 85 -1.45 -12.57 -4.49
CA TYR A 85 -2.63 -12.47 -3.66
C TYR A 85 -2.82 -13.77 -2.87
N PRO A 86 -3.17 -13.70 -1.57
CA PRO A 86 -3.45 -14.90 -0.77
C PRO A 86 -4.49 -15.85 -1.39
N GLU A 87 -5.45 -15.30 -2.14
CA GLU A 87 -6.51 -16.03 -2.84
C GLU A 87 -5.97 -16.95 -3.94
N GLN A 88 -4.73 -16.72 -4.40
CA GLN A 88 -4.05 -17.54 -5.40
C GLN A 88 -3.29 -18.73 -4.78
N ILE A 89 -3.32 -18.89 -3.45
CA ILE A 89 -2.65 -20.01 -2.78
C ILE A 89 -3.47 -21.28 -3.00
N ASP A 90 -2.88 -22.22 -3.74
CA ASP A 90 -3.44 -23.56 -3.90
C ASP A 90 -3.11 -24.44 -2.69
N TYR A 91 -4.17 -24.80 -1.94
CA TYR A 91 -4.14 -25.67 -0.76
C TYR A 91 -4.27 -27.16 -1.09
N ASN A 92 -4.64 -27.52 -2.33
CA ASN A 92 -4.76 -28.91 -2.78
C ASN A 92 -3.39 -29.54 -3.07
N ILE A 93 -2.36 -28.71 -3.28
CA ILE A 93 -0.98 -29.19 -3.40
C ILE A 93 -0.52 -29.61 -2.01
N ASN A 94 0.00 -30.84 -1.91
CA ASN A 94 0.42 -31.53 -0.69
C ASN A 94 1.64 -30.84 -0.01
N ARG A 95 1.49 -29.58 0.40
CA ARG A 95 2.53 -28.71 1.00
C ARG A 95 2.52 -28.73 2.53
N ASN A 96 1.70 -29.60 3.14
CA ASN A 96 1.42 -29.59 4.58
C ASN A 96 0.91 -28.21 5.08
N LEU A 97 0.31 -27.44 4.17
CA LEU A 97 -0.21 -26.11 4.40
C LEU A 97 -1.74 -26.18 4.45
N SER A 98 -2.30 -26.31 5.65
CA SER A 98 -3.76 -26.27 5.84
C SER A 98 -4.28 -24.85 5.70
N GLN A 99 -5.46 -24.68 5.09
CA GLN A 99 -6.17 -23.39 5.01
C GLN A 99 -6.26 -22.68 6.37
N ASN A 100 -6.65 -23.40 7.43
CA ASN A 100 -6.73 -22.86 8.80
C ASN A 100 -5.43 -22.22 9.30
N LYS A 101 -4.26 -22.74 8.89
CA LYS A 101 -2.96 -22.15 9.26
C LYS A 101 -2.73 -20.85 8.49
N MET A 102 -3.07 -20.81 7.20
CA MET A 102 -2.93 -19.59 6.42
C MET A 102 -3.87 -18.50 6.88
N GLU A 103 -5.13 -18.82 7.20
CA GLU A 103 -6.07 -17.83 7.77
C GLU A 103 -5.53 -17.21 9.06
N ARG A 104 -4.96 -18.02 9.96
CA ARG A 104 -4.29 -17.52 11.17
C ARG A 104 -3.11 -16.62 10.85
N ILE A 105 -2.32 -16.92 9.82
CA ILE A 105 -1.20 -16.05 9.40
C ILE A 105 -1.73 -14.75 8.76
N LEU A 106 -2.78 -14.83 7.97
CA LEU A 106 -3.43 -13.69 7.30
C LEU A 106 -4.20 -12.79 8.28
N SER A 107 -4.46 -13.23 9.52
CA SER A 107 -4.86 -12.31 10.61
C SER A 107 -3.80 -11.25 10.93
N LEU A 108 -2.54 -11.51 10.55
CA LEU A 108 -1.38 -10.65 10.79
C LEU A 108 -1.05 -10.41 12.27
N ASP A 109 -1.68 -11.14 13.19
CA ASP A 109 -1.45 -10.96 14.63
C ASP A 109 -0.03 -11.28 15.08
N PHE A 110 0.67 -12.16 14.33
CA PHE A 110 2.08 -12.43 14.58
C PHE A 110 2.95 -11.16 14.47
N ILE A 111 2.58 -10.21 13.61
CA ILE A 111 3.28 -8.93 13.46
C ILE A 111 3.08 -8.07 14.71
N LYS A 112 1.85 -8.02 15.24
CA LYS A 112 1.54 -7.28 16.48
C LYS A 112 2.26 -7.88 17.69
N GLN A 113 2.38 -9.21 17.70
CA GLN A 113 3.04 -9.97 18.78
C GLN A 113 4.57 -10.03 18.64
N GLY A 114 5.15 -9.47 17.57
CA GLY A 114 6.59 -9.56 17.31
C GLY A 114 7.12 -10.97 17.10
N ARG A 115 6.26 -11.90 16.62
CA ARG A 115 6.63 -13.29 16.36
C ARG A 115 7.19 -13.44 14.95
N ASN A 116 8.17 -14.32 14.79
CA ASN A 116 8.76 -14.66 13.49
C ASN A 116 8.02 -15.83 12.84
N ILE A 117 7.89 -15.80 11.51
CA ILE A 117 7.40 -16.92 10.71
C ILE A 117 8.54 -17.46 9.87
N PHE A 118 8.78 -18.76 9.97
CA PHE A 118 9.70 -19.48 9.10
C PHE A 118 8.90 -20.35 8.13
N ILE A 119 9.12 -20.11 6.82
CA ILE A 119 8.51 -20.91 5.76
C ILE A 119 9.58 -21.89 5.27
N THR A 120 9.38 -23.17 5.57
CA THR A 120 10.32 -24.25 5.23
C THR A 120 9.71 -25.20 4.21
N GLY A 121 10.57 -25.93 3.48
CA GLY A 121 10.16 -26.88 2.44
C GLY A 121 11.16 -26.94 1.28
N SER A 122 11.08 -27.99 0.47
CA SER A 122 11.95 -28.22 -0.68
C SER A 122 11.97 -27.05 -1.66
N SER A 123 13.01 -26.94 -2.48
CA SER A 123 13.04 -25.93 -3.57
C SER A 123 11.83 -26.08 -4.50
N GLY A 124 11.36 -24.98 -5.08
CA GLY A 124 10.21 -24.99 -6.00
C GLY A 124 8.82 -25.14 -5.37
N THR A 125 8.71 -25.29 -4.04
CA THR A 125 7.41 -25.49 -3.35
C THR A 125 6.56 -24.23 -3.17
N GLY A 126 7.02 -23.05 -3.65
CA GLY A 126 6.27 -21.80 -3.56
C GLY A 126 6.47 -21.00 -2.27
N LYS A 127 7.56 -21.23 -1.53
CA LYS A 127 7.87 -20.50 -0.28
C LYS A 127 7.91 -18.98 -0.49
N SER A 128 8.65 -18.53 -1.49
CA SER A 128 8.75 -17.11 -1.85
C SER A 128 7.41 -16.53 -2.30
N PHE A 129 6.56 -17.35 -2.93
CA PHE A 129 5.20 -16.97 -3.31
C PHE A 129 4.33 -16.73 -2.07
N ILE A 130 4.31 -17.68 -1.12
CA ILE A 130 3.56 -17.54 0.14
C ILE A 130 4.05 -16.32 0.93
N ALA A 131 5.38 -16.15 1.06
CA ALA A 131 5.96 -15.00 1.74
C ALA A 131 5.51 -13.67 1.11
N THR A 132 5.53 -13.61 -0.23
CA THR A 132 5.08 -12.44 -1.00
C THR A 132 3.58 -12.20 -0.82
N ALA A 133 2.75 -13.25 -0.83
CA ALA A 133 1.31 -13.14 -0.61
C ALA A 133 0.98 -12.55 0.76
N ILE A 134 1.66 -13.03 1.81
CA ILE A 134 1.52 -12.49 3.18
C ILE A 134 1.94 -11.02 3.22
N GLY A 135 3.08 -10.68 2.60
CA GLY A 135 3.55 -9.29 2.53
C GLY A 135 2.58 -8.37 1.79
N TYR A 136 1.99 -8.84 0.69
CA TYR A 136 1.00 -8.09 -0.06
C TYR A 136 -0.27 -7.85 0.77
N HIS A 137 -0.73 -8.88 1.48
CA HIS A 137 -1.85 -8.78 2.41
C HIS A 137 -1.54 -7.80 3.55
N ALA A 138 -0.32 -7.81 4.09
CA ALA A 138 0.12 -6.85 5.09
C ALA A 138 0.07 -5.41 4.57
N CYS A 139 0.56 -5.15 3.35
CA CYS A 139 0.46 -3.83 2.73
C CYS A 139 -0.98 -3.37 2.52
N LYS A 140 -1.89 -4.28 2.11
CA LYS A 140 -3.33 -3.98 2.01
C LYS A 140 -3.95 -3.58 3.36
N ASN A 141 -3.43 -4.12 4.46
CA ASN A 141 -3.81 -3.75 5.83
C ASN A 141 -3.01 -2.54 6.37
N GLY A 142 -2.38 -1.73 5.51
CA GLY A 142 -1.65 -0.53 5.91
C GLY A 142 -0.31 -0.78 6.61
N ILE A 143 0.19 -2.02 6.61
CA ILE A 143 1.45 -2.39 7.27
C ILE A 143 2.61 -2.17 6.32
N ARG A 144 3.57 -1.34 6.75
CA ARG A 144 4.82 -1.12 6.01
C ARG A 144 5.68 -2.39 6.03
N THR A 145 5.89 -2.95 4.84
CA THR A 145 6.58 -4.21 4.62
C THR A 145 7.82 -3.98 3.75
N MET A 146 8.88 -4.75 3.96
CA MET A 146 10.05 -4.82 3.07
C MET A 146 10.32 -6.26 2.70
N TYR A 147 10.51 -6.52 1.41
CA TYR A 147 10.95 -7.80 0.88
C TYR A 147 12.40 -7.68 0.40
N ALA A 148 13.24 -8.63 0.80
CA ALA A 148 14.60 -8.71 0.31
C ALA A 148 15.07 -10.16 0.17
N ASN A 149 15.86 -10.43 -0.86
CA ASN A 149 16.71 -11.63 -0.86
C ASN A 149 17.85 -11.41 0.15
N MET A 150 18.07 -12.41 1.02
CA MET A 150 19.01 -12.31 2.14
C MET A 150 20.44 -11.99 1.68
N SER A 151 20.97 -12.75 0.72
CA SER A 151 22.34 -12.57 0.21
C SER A 151 22.53 -11.18 -0.40
N LYS A 152 21.52 -10.70 -1.15
CA LYS A 152 21.56 -9.36 -1.75
C LYS A 152 21.54 -8.27 -0.67
N LEU A 153 20.67 -8.40 0.34
CA LEU A 153 20.58 -7.45 1.44
C LEU A 153 21.91 -7.34 2.21
N LEU A 154 22.51 -8.48 2.56
CA LEU A 154 23.80 -8.52 3.24
C LEU A 154 24.92 -7.88 2.41
N GLY A 155 24.92 -8.12 1.10
CA GLY A 155 25.83 -7.45 0.16
C GLY A 155 25.66 -5.92 0.19
N THR A 156 24.42 -5.43 0.10
CA THR A 156 24.10 -4.01 0.18
C THR A 156 24.55 -3.40 1.51
N LEU A 157 24.30 -4.07 2.63
CA LEU A 157 24.73 -3.61 3.96
C LEU A 157 26.25 -3.58 4.11
N LYS A 158 26.97 -4.57 3.55
CA LYS A 158 28.44 -4.57 3.54
C LYS A 158 29.00 -3.38 2.76
N VAL A 159 28.43 -3.07 1.60
CA VAL A 159 28.80 -1.88 0.81
C VAL A 159 28.47 -0.59 1.56
N ALA A 160 27.30 -0.50 2.19
CA ALA A 160 26.90 0.67 2.98
C ALA A 160 27.83 0.91 4.18
N LYS A 161 28.31 -0.17 4.83
CA LYS A 161 29.32 -0.10 5.88
C LYS A 161 30.62 0.53 5.37
N ASN A 162 31.11 0.08 4.22
CA ASN A 162 32.33 0.62 3.62
C ASN A 162 32.18 2.08 3.16
N LYS A 163 30.96 2.50 2.81
CA LYS A 163 30.64 3.88 2.39
C LYS A 163 30.24 4.81 3.55
N GLY A 164 30.18 4.33 4.79
CA GLY A 164 29.73 5.11 5.94
C GLY A 164 28.21 5.41 5.95
N THR A 165 27.40 4.74 5.13
CA THR A 165 25.94 4.96 5.02
C THR A 165 25.10 3.86 5.68
N LEU A 166 25.73 2.99 6.47
CA LEU A 166 25.06 1.82 7.09
C LEU A 166 23.86 2.21 7.95
N GLU A 167 23.99 3.25 8.77
CA GLU A 167 22.93 3.70 9.67
C GLU A 167 21.67 4.10 8.90
N THR A 168 21.82 4.75 7.76
CA THR A 168 20.71 5.15 6.88
C THR A 168 19.97 3.92 6.33
N GLU A 169 20.69 2.87 5.95
CA GLU A 169 20.07 1.63 5.46
C GLU A 169 19.37 0.87 6.59
N LEU A 170 19.97 0.80 7.78
CA LEU A 170 19.32 0.18 8.95
C LEU A 170 18.04 0.92 9.34
N LYS A 171 18.05 2.26 9.36
CA LYS A 171 16.85 3.08 9.62
C LYS A 171 15.72 2.81 8.62
N LYS A 172 16.03 2.44 7.37
CA LYS A 172 14.98 2.05 6.40
C LYS A 172 14.33 0.72 6.81
N ILE A 173 15.14 -0.26 7.22
CA ILE A 173 14.68 -1.57 7.67
C ILE A 173 13.85 -1.44 8.95
N GLU A 174 14.31 -0.65 9.93
CA GLU A 174 13.64 -0.41 11.21
C GLU A 174 12.25 0.22 11.08
N ARG A 175 12.04 1.03 10.03
CA ARG A 175 10.73 1.65 9.76
C ARG A 175 9.70 0.64 9.27
N CYS A 176 10.11 -0.55 8.84
CA CYS A 176 9.20 -1.59 8.39
C CYS A 176 8.76 -2.44 9.58
N ARG A 177 7.45 -2.70 9.65
CA ARG A 177 6.86 -3.58 10.67
C ARG A 177 6.95 -5.05 10.28
N LEU A 178 7.14 -5.33 9.00
CA LEU A 178 7.35 -6.67 8.47
C LEU A 178 8.56 -6.67 7.53
N LEU A 179 9.54 -7.52 7.83
CA LEU A 179 10.69 -7.78 6.98
C LEU A 179 10.61 -9.23 6.48
N ILE A 180 10.53 -9.41 5.18
CA ILE A 180 10.55 -10.71 4.52
C ILE A 180 11.94 -10.93 3.94
N LEU A 181 12.61 -11.98 4.43
CA LEU A 181 13.92 -12.40 3.98
C LEU A 181 13.81 -13.72 3.21
N ASP A 182 14.05 -13.65 1.90
CA ASP A 182 14.02 -14.81 1.03
C ASP A 182 15.41 -15.44 0.88
N ASP A 183 15.47 -16.76 0.65
CA ASP A 183 16.70 -17.54 0.49
C ASP A 183 17.68 -17.50 1.69
N ALA A 184 17.17 -17.40 2.92
CA ALA A 184 18.00 -17.30 4.12
C ALA A 184 18.85 -18.57 4.42
N PHE A 185 18.53 -19.71 3.80
CA PHE A 185 19.18 -21.00 4.08
C PHE A 185 20.54 -21.17 3.37
N LEU A 186 20.88 -20.30 2.42
CA LEU A 186 22.12 -20.36 1.64
C LEU A 186 23.24 -19.48 2.21
N VAL A 187 22.97 -18.72 3.26
CA VAL A 187 23.96 -17.93 3.96
C VAL A 187 24.29 -18.66 5.25
N PRO A 188 25.57 -19.02 5.51
CA PRO A 188 26.00 -19.38 6.85
C PRO A 188 25.86 -18.12 7.69
N VAL A 189 24.69 -17.95 8.28
CA VAL A 189 24.48 -17.03 9.37
C VAL A 189 25.12 -17.73 10.54
N ASP A 190 26.34 -17.34 10.91
CA ASP A 190 26.88 -17.69 12.24
C ASP A 190 25.73 -17.53 13.21
N ALA A 191 25.43 -18.53 14.04
CA ALA A 191 24.22 -18.53 14.88
C ALA A 191 24.17 -17.36 15.91
N LYS A 192 25.15 -16.45 15.88
CA LYS A 192 25.21 -15.15 16.56
C LYS A 192 24.81 -13.93 15.69
N ALA A 193 24.58 -14.13 14.39
CA ALA A 193 24.23 -13.12 13.38
C ALA A 193 22.80 -13.29 12.82
N VAL A 194 21.97 -14.13 13.42
CA VAL A 194 20.55 -13.79 13.52
C VAL A 194 20.55 -12.46 14.22
N ILE A 195 19.93 -11.42 13.65
CA ILE A 195 19.79 -10.11 14.31
C ILE A 195 19.07 -10.37 15.63
N SER A 196 19.89 -10.60 16.65
CA SER A 196 19.51 -10.93 18.00
C SER A 196 18.63 -9.80 18.50
N SER A 197 17.64 -10.11 19.34
CA SER A 197 16.87 -9.08 20.04
C SER A 197 17.77 -8.08 20.79
N SER A 198 19.05 -8.42 21.02
CA SER A 198 20.07 -7.52 21.57
C SER A 198 20.47 -6.34 20.67
N LEU A 199 20.30 -6.42 19.33
CA LEU A 199 20.49 -5.26 18.44
C LEU A 199 19.25 -4.35 18.43
N TRP A 200 18.06 -4.93 18.58
CA TRP A 200 16.79 -4.19 18.67
C TRP A 200 16.61 -3.45 20.01
N HIS A 201 17.21 -3.94 21.11
CA HIS A 201 17.18 -3.24 22.40
C HIS A 201 18.23 -2.13 22.56
N LYS A 202 19.25 -2.08 21.70
CA LYS A 202 20.34 -1.08 21.80
C LYS A 202 20.08 0.23 21.04
N VAL A 203 18.97 0.32 20.31
CA VAL A 203 18.60 1.47 19.47
C VAL A 203 17.28 2.10 19.93
N ARG A 204 16.91 1.85 21.20
CA ARG A 204 15.78 2.51 21.85
C ARG A 204 16.26 3.52 22.88
#